data_AF-A0A961L3F0-F1
#
_entry.id   AF-A0A961L3F0-F1
#
_cell.length_a   1.000
_cell.length_b   1.000
_cell.length_c   1.000
_cell.angle_alpha   90.00
_cell.angle_beta   90.00
_cell.angle_gamma   90.00
#
_symmetry.space_group_name_H-M   'P 1'
#
loop_
_entity.id
_entity.type
_entity.pdbx_description
1 polymer ?
#
loop_
_entity_poly.entity_id
_entity_poly.type
_entity_poly.pdbx_seq_one_letter_code
_entity_poly.pdbx_strand_id
1 'polypeptide(L)' 'MDLADAGESLEAWRSDCNEVRPHSAIGYSAPIALHIRGATSPSP' A
#
# COMPACT_ATOMS: atom_id res chain seq x y z
N MET A 1 -8.86 -11.56 -19.91
CA MET A 1 -9.10 -11.34 -18.48
C MET A 1 -8.93 -12.65 -17.72
N ASP A 2 -7.78 -13.30 -17.86
CA ASP A 2 -7.46 -14.53 -17.13
C ASP A 2 -6.96 -14.25 -15.70
N LEU A 3 -6.51 -15.30 -14.99
CA LEU A 3 -5.97 -15.14 -13.63
C LEU A 3 -4.68 -14.31 -13.57
N ALA A 4 -3.86 -14.33 -14.62
CA ALA A 4 -2.67 -13.53 -14.69
C ALA A 4 -3.03 -12.04 -14.88
N ASP A 5 -3.98 -11.74 -15.75
CA ASP A 5 -4.53 -10.38 -15.94
C ASP A 5 -5.10 -9.82 -14.63
N ALA A 6 -5.81 -10.67 -13.86
CA ALA A 6 -6.35 -10.29 -12.56
C ALA A 6 -5.24 -10.03 -11.53
N GLY A 7 -4.18 -10.83 -11.54
CA GLY A 7 -3.00 -10.65 -10.70
C GLY A 7 -2.30 -9.32 -10.98
N GLU A 8 -2.06 -9.01 -12.25
CA GLU A 8 -1.46 -7.73 -12.67
C GLU A 8 -2.31 -6.54 -12.22
N SER A 9 -3.63 -6.63 -12.42
CA SER A 9 -4.56 -5.57 -12.00
C SER A 9 -4.55 -5.34 -10.49
N LEU A 10 -4.47 -6.41 -9.70
CA LEU A 10 -4.41 -6.32 -8.24
C LEU A 10 -3.09 -5.73 -7.75
N GLU A 11 -1.96 -6.13 -8.35
CA GLU A 11 -0.65 -5.57 -7.99
C GLU A 11 -0.55 -4.10 -8.38
N ALA A 12 -1.07 -3.71 -9.55
CA ALA A 12 -1.17 -2.31 -9.96
C ALA A 12 -2.00 -1.49 -8.97
N TRP A 13 -3.16 -2.00 -8.56
CA TRP A 13 -4.01 -1.34 -7.56
C TRP A 13 -3.31 -1.24 -6.19
N ARG A 14 -2.64 -2.31 -5.75
CA ARG A 14 -1.90 -2.33 -4.48
C ARG A 14 -0.76 -1.31 -4.48
N SER A 15 0.01 -1.22 -5.56
CA SER A 15 1.12 -0.27 -5.67
C SER A 15 0.58 1.17 -5.69
N ASP A 16 -0.42 1.46 -6.51
CA ASP A 16 -1.03 2.79 -6.59
C ASP A 16 -1.62 3.26 -5.25
N CYS A 17 -2.34 2.38 -4.54
CA CYS A 17 -2.89 2.72 -3.22
C CYS A 17 -1.82 2.89 -2.13
N ASN A 18 -0.70 2.17 -2.17
CA ASN A 18 0.28 2.23 -1.08
C ASN A 18 1.43 3.19 -1.36
N GLU A 19 1.80 3.37 -2.62
CA GLU A 19 3.03 4.07 -3.00
C GLU A 19 2.76 5.45 -3.63
N VAL A 20 1.60 5.64 -4.27
CA VAL A 20 1.31 6.86 -5.04
C VAL A 20 0.21 7.72 -4.41
N ARG A 21 -0.92 7.12 -4.04
CA ARG A 21 -2.12 7.88 -3.66
C ARG A 21 -2.02 8.46 -2.25
N PRO A 22 -2.18 9.79 -2.07
CA PRO A 22 -2.24 10.39 -0.74
C PRO A 22 -3.58 10.09 -0.06
N HIS A 23 -3.53 9.74 1.21
CA HIS A 23 -4.71 9.42 2.02
C HIS A 23 -4.92 10.48 3.08
N SER A 24 -6.07 11.15 3.08
CA SER A 24 -6.40 12.20 4.05
C SER A 24 -6.39 11.69 5.50
N ALA A 25 -6.76 10.42 5.71
CA ALA A 25 -6.77 9.77 7.02
C ALA A 25 -5.38 9.72 7.69
N ILE A 26 -4.29 9.84 6.92
CA ILE A 26 -2.90 9.83 7.41
C ILE A 26 -2.17 11.14 7.12
N GLY A 27 -2.91 12.26 7.04
CA GLY A 27 -2.32 13.57 6.81
C GLY A 27 -1.97 13.84 5.34
N TYR A 28 -2.74 13.25 4.41
CA TYR A 28 -2.60 13.46 2.97
C TYR A 28 -1.23 13.02 2.42
N SER A 29 -0.68 11.95 3.00
CA SER A 29 0.56 11.29 2.55
C SER A 29 0.27 9.93 1.93
N ALA A 30 1.17 9.42 1.08
CA ALA A 30 1.11 8.03 0.62
C ALA A 30 1.53 7.10 1.76
N PRO A 31 0.88 5.93 1.95
CA PRO A 31 1.21 5.00 3.05
C PRO A 31 2.69 4.61 3.15
N ILE A 32 3.37 4.46 2.01
CA ILE A 32 4.81 4.13 1.97
C ILE A 32 5.68 5.18 2.70
N ALA A 33 5.29 6.44 2.72
CA ALA A 33 6.03 7.50 3.40
C ALA A 33 6.05 7.33 4.92
N LEU A 34 5.12 6.54 5.47
CA LEU A 34 5.02 6.23 6.90
C LEU A 34 5.62 4.86 7.24
N HIS A 35 6.10 4.11 6.25
CA HIS A 35 6.62 2.77 6.47
C HIS A 35 7.98 2.82 7.21
N ILE A 36 7.98 2.44 8.49
CA ILE A 36 9.20 2.28 9.29
C ILE A 36 9.68 0.84 9.13
N ARG A 37 10.82 0.66 8.46
CA ARG A 37 11.45 -0.65 8.28
C ARG A 37 11.81 -1.25 9.64
N GLY A 38 11.31 -2.46 9.91
CA GLY A 38 11.63 -3.21 11.13
C GLY A 38 10.74 -2.89 12.34
N ALA A 39 9.69 -2.08 12.16
CA ALA A 39 8.67 -1.92 13.20
C ALA A 39 7.93 -3.25 13.41
N THR A 40 8.10 -3.85 14.58
CA THR A 40 7.32 -5.00 15.03
C THR A 40 6.09 -4.52 15.76
N SER A 41 4.97 -5.23 15.61
CA SER A 41 3.80 -5.00 16.46
C SER A 41 4.22 -5.04 17.94
N PRO A 42 3.75 -4.11 18.79
CA PRO A 42 4.00 -4.19 20.22
C PRO A 42 3.48 -5.53 20.75
N SER A 43 4.24 -6.16 21.64
CA SER A 43 3.78 -7.37 22.33
C SER A 43 2.51 -7.06 23.13
N PRO A 44 1.53 -7.99 23.17
CA PRO A 44 0.27 -7.79 23.88
C PRO A 44 0.44 -7.55 25.38
#